data_AF-A0A8J1M5A0-F1
#
_entry.id   AF-A0A8J1M5A0-F1
#
_cell.length_a   1.000
_cell.length_b   1.000
_cell.length_c   1.000
_cell.angle_alpha   90.00
_cell.angle_beta   90.00
_cell.angle_gamma   90.00
#
_symmetry.space_group_name_H-M   'P 1'
#
loop_
_entity.id
_entity.type
_entity.pdbx_description
1 polymer ?
#
loop_
_entity_poly.entity_id
_entity_poly.type
_entity_poly.pdbx_seq_one_letter_code
_entity_poly.pdbx_strand_id
1 'polypeptide(L)'
;MSMYNKGSTSEDIDYLASGLLIEILEHIGSKKLIIARISFIGFSLGALVIRAALWRPEFEAFLGNLHTFLSFGGPHMGLMCHSRNLFKTGLWLEQLFDKSVSVSQMAFTDHKDPRQTFLYKLSQKTGLEHFKNVILVSALQDHIVPYHSTRIEMCKAALKGDEIGTVYTEMLRNTLEPILKNKNCNFVRYDVSFDVPKSFNSFIGRTGHCAFVSSWQFLENFFHNAGLKYFE
;
A
#
# COMPACT_ATOMS: atom_id res chain seq x y z
N MET A 1 -8.30 -7.07 8.97
CA MET A 1 -9.20 -6.52 7.93
C MET A 1 -10.26 -5.70 8.65
N SER A 2 -10.54 -4.46 8.21
CA SER A 2 -11.55 -3.62 8.86
C SER A 2 -12.93 -4.29 8.78
N MET A 3 -13.75 -4.11 9.81
CA MET A 3 -15.03 -4.84 9.95
C MET A 3 -16.11 -4.34 8.98
N TYR A 4 -16.16 -3.03 8.74
CA TYR A 4 -17.03 -2.35 7.80
C TYR A 4 -16.74 -2.79 6.36
N ASN A 5 -15.46 -3.01 6.04
CA ASN A 5 -15.03 -3.37 4.70
C ASN A 5 -15.08 -4.89 4.43
N LYS A 6 -15.59 -5.71 5.36
CA LYS A 6 -15.72 -7.17 5.15
C LYS A 6 -16.66 -7.45 3.97
N GLY A 7 -16.13 -8.04 2.91
CA GLY A 7 -16.90 -8.42 1.72
C GLY A 7 -16.99 -7.33 0.64
N SER A 8 -16.54 -6.11 0.93
CA SER A 8 -16.63 -4.95 0.02
C SER A 8 -15.31 -4.60 -0.64
N THR A 9 -14.30 -5.47 -0.62
CA THR A 9 -12.96 -5.16 -1.17
C THR A 9 -12.95 -4.81 -2.66
N SER A 10 -14.04 -5.09 -3.37
CA SER A 10 -14.23 -4.74 -4.77
C SER A 10 -14.63 -3.28 -5.00
N GLU A 11 -15.05 -2.57 -3.96
CA GLU A 11 -15.50 -1.17 -4.01
C GLU A 11 -14.34 -0.19 -4.26
N ASP A 12 -14.69 1.08 -4.47
CA ASP A 12 -13.77 2.20 -4.59
C ASP A 12 -12.88 2.36 -3.33
N ILE A 13 -11.58 2.63 -3.50
CA ILE A 13 -10.62 2.76 -2.39
C ILE A 13 -10.99 3.91 -1.44
N ASP A 14 -11.52 5.02 -1.97
CA ASP A 14 -11.98 6.14 -1.15
C ASP A 14 -13.21 5.75 -0.33
N TYR A 15 -14.12 4.97 -0.90
CA TYR A 15 -15.24 4.39 -0.15
C TYR A 15 -14.74 3.50 1.00
N LEU A 16 -13.79 2.60 0.72
CA LEU A 16 -13.18 1.74 1.75
C LEU A 16 -12.47 2.56 2.85
N ALA A 17 -11.84 3.67 2.49
CA ALA A 17 -11.20 4.58 3.43
C ALA A 17 -12.22 5.26 4.35
N SER A 18 -13.39 5.64 3.81
CA SER A 18 -14.52 6.13 4.61
C SER A 18 -14.94 5.11 5.66
N GLY A 19 -15.12 3.84 5.27
CA GLY A 19 -15.49 2.76 6.18
C GLY A 19 -14.46 2.52 7.29
N LEU A 20 -13.17 2.51 6.94
CA LEU A 20 -12.08 2.39 7.91
C LEU A 20 -12.09 3.57 8.91
N LEU A 21 -12.28 4.79 8.42
CA LEU A 21 -12.32 5.98 9.27
C LEU A 21 -13.50 5.94 10.25
N ILE A 22 -14.68 5.54 9.78
CA ILE A 22 -15.87 5.38 10.64
C ILE A 22 -15.55 4.42 11.80
N GLU A 23 -14.98 3.24 11.51
CA GLU A 23 -14.61 2.27 12.54
C GLU A 23 -13.64 2.85 13.59
N ILE A 24 -12.65 3.62 13.14
CA ILE A 24 -11.66 4.24 14.04
C ILE A 24 -12.35 5.26 14.94
N LEU A 25 -13.14 6.18 14.36
CA LEU A 25 -13.81 7.23 15.11
C LEU A 25 -14.85 6.66 16.08
N GLU A 26 -15.61 5.65 15.67
CA GLU A 26 -16.54 4.93 16.55
C GLU A 26 -15.81 4.23 17.69
N HIS A 27 -14.66 3.60 17.43
CA HIS A 27 -13.87 2.95 18.47
C HIS A 27 -13.34 3.96 19.50
N ILE A 28 -12.82 5.09 19.03
CA ILE A 28 -12.31 6.18 19.88
C ILE A 28 -13.45 6.77 20.70
N GLY A 29 -14.56 7.12 20.05
CA GLY A 29 -15.71 7.78 20.66
C GLY A 29 -16.44 6.89 21.66
N SER A 30 -16.79 5.66 21.28
CA SER A 30 -17.54 4.73 22.14
C SER A 30 -16.81 4.38 23.43
N LYS A 31 -15.47 4.30 23.37
CA LYS A 31 -14.61 3.99 24.52
C LYS A 31 -14.04 5.23 25.21
N LYS A 32 -14.34 6.44 24.71
CA LYS A 32 -13.82 7.72 25.21
C LYS A 32 -12.30 7.72 25.37
N LEU A 33 -11.59 7.19 24.37
CA LEU A 33 -10.14 7.02 24.43
C LEU A 33 -9.44 8.37 24.28
N ILE A 34 -8.45 8.62 25.14
CA ILE A 34 -7.45 9.67 24.92
C ILE A 34 -6.33 9.06 24.10
N ILE A 35 -6.17 9.54 22.87
CA ILE A 35 -5.23 8.96 21.93
C ILE A 35 -3.86 9.59 22.12
N ALA A 36 -2.91 8.78 22.59
CA ALA A 36 -1.50 9.15 22.61
C ALA A 36 -0.83 8.82 21.27
N ARG A 37 -1.11 7.64 20.71
CA ARG A 37 -0.47 7.10 19.49
C ARG A 37 -1.45 6.28 18.67
N ILE A 38 -1.34 6.37 17.35
CA ILE A 38 -2.02 5.50 16.40
C ILE A 38 -0.96 4.85 15.50
N SER A 39 -1.01 3.53 15.36
CA SER A 39 -0.19 2.80 14.41
C SER A 39 -1.09 1.96 13.50
N PHE A 40 -0.70 1.87 12.23
CA PHE A 40 -1.40 1.13 11.20
C PHE A 40 -0.52 0.03 10.62
N ILE A 41 -1.13 -1.14 10.42
CA ILE A 41 -0.53 -2.24 9.68
C ILE A 41 -1.42 -2.50 8.47
N GLY A 42 -0.89 -2.18 7.28
CA GLY A 42 -1.58 -2.35 6.01
C GLY A 42 -1.00 -3.52 5.23
N PHE A 43 -1.86 -4.42 4.74
CA PHE A 43 -1.49 -5.46 3.79
C PHE A 43 -2.17 -5.19 2.45
N SER A 44 -1.40 -5.25 1.36
CA SER A 44 -1.92 -5.12 -0.01
C SER A 44 -2.79 -3.85 -0.17
N LEU A 45 -4.01 -3.97 -0.72
CA LEU A 45 -5.02 -2.92 -0.81
C LEU A 45 -5.21 -2.12 0.49
N GLY A 46 -5.16 -2.78 1.64
CA GLY A 46 -5.33 -2.13 2.94
C GLY A 46 -4.32 -1.01 3.19
N ALA A 47 -3.11 -1.10 2.63
CA ALA A 47 -2.11 -0.05 2.72
C ALA A 47 -2.54 1.24 1.98
N LEU A 48 -3.23 1.11 0.84
CA LEU A 48 -3.79 2.25 0.11
C LEU A 48 -5.03 2.82 0.81
N VAL A 49 -5.88 1.95 1.36
CA VAL A 49 -7.06 2.36 2.16
C VAL A 49 -6.62 3.20 3.36
N ILE A 50 -5.57 2.79 4.07
CA ILE A 50 -5.00 3.59 5.16
C ILE A 50 -4.53 4.95 4.64
N ARG A 51 -3.72 4.99 3.57
CA ARG A 51 -3.25 6.26 2.98
C ARG A 51 -4.41 7.18 2.61
N ALA A 52 -5.47 6.62 2.03
CA ALA A 52 -6.66 7.37 1.64
C ALA A 52 -7.49 7.86 2.85
N ALA A 53 -7.40 7.21 4.02
CA ALA A 53 -8.06 7.69 5.23
C ALA A 53 -7.32 8.89 5.88
N LEU A 54 -5.99 8.98 5.72
CA LEU A 54 -5.17 9.98 6.41
C LEU A 54 -5.46 11.42 5.99
N TRP A 55 -5.85 11.65 4.73
CA TRP A 55 -6.08 13.01 4.22
C TRP A 55 -7.51 13.51 4.45
N ARG A 56 -8.33 12.72 5.15
CA ARG A 56 -9.73 13.07 5.43
C ARG A 56 -9.83 14.10 6.56
N PRO A 57 -10.67 15.15 6.43
CA PRO A 57 -10.81 16.18 7.44
C PRO A 57 -11.13 15.64 8.84
N GLU A 58 -11.95 14.59 8.92
CA GLU A 58 -12.35 13.97 10.19
C GLU A 58 -11.19 13.29 10.92
N PHE A 59 -10.09 12.99 10.22
CA PHE A 59 -8.89 12.41 10.80
C PHE A 59 -7.81 13.44 11.17
N GLU A 60 -7.98 14.71 10.77
CA GLU A 60 -6.98 15.77 10.91
C GLU A 60 -6.51 15.95 12.36
N ALA A 61 -7.44 15.86 13.33
CA ALA A 61 -7.14 15.99 14.75
C ALA A 61 -6.18 14.91 15.29
N PHE A 62 -6.03 13.78 14.60
CA PHE A 62 -5.19 12.65 15.01
C PHE A 62 -3.85 12.58 14.28
N LEU A 63 -3.57 13.47 13.31
CA LEU A 63 -2.32 13.45 12.55
C LEU A 63 -1.09 13.58 13.46
N GLY A 64 -1.18 14.38 14.53
CA GLY A 64 -0.12 14.51 15.53
C GLY A 64 0.12 13.27 16.39
N ASN A 65 -0.79 12.29 16.36
CA ASN A 65 -0.67 11.04 17.10
C ASN A 65 -0.11 9.89 16.25
N LEU A 66 0.21 10.10 14.98
CA LEU A 66 0.65 9.03 14.08
C LEU A 66 2.06 8.54 14.43
N HIS A 67 2.15 7.27 14.80
CA HIS A 67 3.40 6.66 15.24
C HIS A 67 4.01 5.78 14.15
N THR A 68 3.37 4.67 13.78
CA THR A 68 3.96 3.73 12.82
C THR A 68 2.99 3.33 11.73
N PHE A 69 3.43 3.47 10.47
CA PHE A 69 2.79 2.87 9.31
C PHE A 69 3.67 1.71 8.83
N LEU A 70 3.18 0.48 8.98
CA LEU A 70 3.83 -0.73 8.48
C LEU A 70 3.03 -1.28 7.30
N SER A 71 3.64 -1.32 6.11
CA SER A 71 3.01 -1.81 4.90
C SER A 71 3.66 -3.09 4.41
N PHE A 72 2.89 -4.18 4.37
CA PHE A 72 3.26 -5.45 3.73
C PHE A 72 2.71 -5.50 2.32
N GLY A 73 3.59 -5.55 1.31
CA GLY A 73 3.16 -5.77 -0.09
C GLY A 73 2.18 -4.72 -0.63
N GLY A 74 2.14 -3.50 -0.08
CA GLY A 74 1.19 -2.46 -0.52
C GLY A 74 1.50 -1.92 -1.92
N PRO A 75 0.56 -1.85 -2.87
CA PRO A 75 0.81 -1.35 -4.22
C PRO A 75 0.86 0.20 -4.27
N HIS A 76 1.80 0.82 -3.55
CA HIS A 76 1.84 2.28 -3.35
C HIS A 76 2.02 3.10 -4.63
N MET A 77 2.67 2.52 -5.64
CA MET A 77 2.88 3.09 -6.98
C MET A 77 2.02 2.37 -8.04
N GLY A 78 0.99 1.65 -7.61
CA GLY A 78 0.12 0.85 -8.47
C GLY A 78 0.74 -0.45 -8.97
N LEU A 79 0.01 -1.13 -9.85
CA LEU A 79 0.41 -2.40 -10.49
C LEU A 79 1.09 -2.18 -11.85
N MET A 80 1.33 -0.92 -12.21
CA MET A 80 1.99 -0.54 -13.46
C MET A 80 3.45 -0.99 -13.50
N CYS A 81 4.06 -0.90 -14.68
CA CYS A 81 5.51 -1.03 -14.87
C CYS A 81 6.11 -2.41 -14.52
N HIS A 82 5.29 -3.45 -14.41
CA HIS A 82 5.80 -4.82 -14.31
C HIS A 82 6.52 -5.20 -15.62
N SER A 83 7.74 -5.72 -15.49
CA SER A 83 8.64 -6.06 -16.60
C SER A 83 7.95 -6.89 -17.71
N ARG A 84 7.78 -6.27 -18.89
CA ARG A 84 7.72 -6.74 -20.31
C ARG A 84 7.18 -8.13 -20.72
N ASN A 85 6.89 -9.07 -19.82
CA ASN A 85 6.40 -10.42 -20.14
C ASN A 85 4.94 -10.65 -19.75
N LEU A 86 4.21 -9.59 -19.40
CA LEU A 86 2.79 -9.66 -19.04
C LEU A 86 1.82 -9.55 -20.22
N PHE A 87 2.31 -9.55 -21.47
CA PHE A 87 1.43 -9.77 -22.64
C PHE A 87 0.79 -11.17 -22.64
N LYS A 88 1.22 -12.11 -21.77
CA LYS A 88 0.57 -13.42 -21.55
C LYS A 88 -0.32 -13.50 -20.30
N THR A 89 -0.35 -12.45 -19.48
CA THR A 89 -1.18 -12.35 -18.27
C THR A 89 -2.25 -11.26 -18.39
N GLY A 90 -2.40 -10.68 -19.58
CA GLY A 90 -3.58 -9.91 -19.97
C GLY A 90 -4.87 -10.66 -19.66
N LEU A 91 -4.91 -11.98 -19.88
CA LEU A 91 -6.08 -12.84 -19.59
C LEU A 91 -6.49 -12.95 -18.11
N TRP A 92 -5.60 -12.69 -17.13
CA TRP A 92 -5.97 -12.72 -15.70
C TRP A 92 -6.28 -11.34 -15.15
N LEU A 93 -5.53 -10.32 -15.60
CA LEU A 93 -5.86 -8.94 -15.29
C LEU A 93 -7.20 -8.56 -15.91
N GLU A 94 -7.50 -8.93 -17.16
CA GLU A 94 -8.82 -8.78 -17.80
C GLU A 94 -9.95 -9.43 -16.98
N GLN A 95 -9.70 -10.59 -16.37
CA GLN A 95 -10.69 -11.27 -15.50
C GLN A 95 -10.91 -10.59 -14.14
N LEU A 96 -9.94 -9.82 -13.64
CA LEU A 96 -10.07 -9.01 -12.43
C LEU A 96 -10.61 -7.60 -12.72
N PHE A 97 -10.32 -7.06 -13.91
CA PHE A 97 -10.76 -5.75 -14.37
C PHE A 97 -12.28 -5.67 -14.53
N ASP A 98 -12.95 -6.78 -14.82
CA ASP A 98 -14.38 -6.80 -15.11
C ASP A 98 -15.29 -6.74 -13.87
N LYS A 99 -14.76 -6.70 -12.63
CA LYS A 99 -15.58 -6.81 -11.41
C LYS A 99 -15.21 -5.93 -10.20
N SER A 100 -14.06 -5.24 -10.19
CA SER A 100 -13.63 -4.47 -9.01
C SER A 100 -13.06 -3.10 -9.34
N VAL A 101 -13.63 -2.07 -8.72
CA VAL A 101 -13.20 -0.66 -8.82
C VAL A 101 -11.84 -0.46 -8.15
N SER A 102 -11.60 -1.03 -6.96
CA SER A 102 -10.28 -0.96 -6.33
C SER A 102 -9.17 -1.56 -7.18
N VAL A 103 -9.44 -2.64 -7.94
CA VAL A 103 -8.44 -3.23 -8.84
C VAL A 103 -8.12 -2.28 -10.00
N SER A 104 -9.11 -1.66 -10.63
CA SER A 104 -8.84 -0.69 -11.71
C SER A 104 -8.06 0.52 -11.21
N GLN A 105 -8.37 1.00 -10.00
CA GLN A 105 -7.61 2.06 -9.33
C GLN A 105 -6.16 1.64 -9.04
N MET A 106 -5.93 0.42 -8.53
CA MET A 106 -4.59 -0.11 -8.30
C MET A 106 -3.81 -0.33 -9.60
N ALA A 107 -4.47 -0.76 -10.67
CA ALA A 107 -3.83 -0.97 -11.96
C ALA A 107 -3.68 0.30 -12.79
N PHE A 108 -4.18 1.44 -12.30
CA PHE A 108 -4.07 2.75 -12.94
C PHE A 108 -4.86 2.82 -14.26
N THR A 109 -6.05 2.22 -14.28
CA THR A 109 -6.94 2.15 -15.46
C THR A 109 -8.35 2.69 -15.17
N ASP A 110 -8.57 3.30 -14.01
CA ASP A 110 -9.84 3.89 -13.59
C ASP A 110 -10.16 5.22 -14.30
N HIS A 111 -9.20 5.79 -15.03
CA HIS A 111 -9.41 6.98 -15.84
C HIS A 111 -8.50 7.00 -17.09
N LYS A 112 -8.95 7.67 -18.17
CA LYS A 112 -8.18 7.79 -19.43
C LYS A 112 -6.95 8.69 -19.30
N ASP A 113 -7.13 9.85 -18.67
CA ASP A 113 -6.03 10.74 -18.26
C ASP A 113 -5.32 10.15 -17.02
N PRO A 114 -4.03 9.79 -17.12
CA PRO A 114 -3.19 9.33 -16.02
C PRO A 114 -3.26 10.20 -14.75
N ARG A 115 -3.34 11.52 -14.91
CA ARG A 115 -3.33 12.47 -13.77
C ARG A 115 -4.68 12.60 -13.09
N GLN A 116 -5.72 11.97 -13.64
CA GLN A 116 -7.05 11.93 -13.05
C GLN A 116 -7.36 10.61 -12.37
N THR A 117 -6.48 9.61 -12.49
CA THR A 117 -6.59 8.34 -11.77
C THR A 117 -6.54 8.54 -10.26
N PHE A 118 -7.16 7.62 -9.52
CA PHE A 118 -7.20 7.64 -8.07
C PHE A 118 -5.80 7.65 -7.46
N LEU A 119 -4.91 6.76 -7.91
CA LEU A 119 -3.56 6.65 -7.34
C LEU A 119 -2.72 7.91 -7.58
N TYR A 120 -2.87 8.56 -8.74
CA TYR A 120 -2.21 9.84 -8.96
C TYR A 120 -2.70 10.90 -7.99
N LYS A 121 -4.02 11.05 -7.85
CA LYS A 121 -4.63 12.01 -6.91
C LYS A 121 -4.23 11.71 -5.46
N LEU A 122 -4.17 10.43 -5.07
CA LEU A 122 -3.71 9.99 -3.76
C LEU A 122 -2.23 10.32 -3.53
N SER A 123 -1.38 10.23 -4.56
CA SER A 123 0.04 10.60 -4.43
C SER A 123 0.23 12.06 -4.03
N GLN A 124 -0.69 12.95 -4.44
CA GLN A 124 -0.65 14.38 -4.13
C GLN A 124 -1.13 14.69 -2.70
N LYS A 125 -1.69 13.72 -1.99
CA LYS A 125 -2.18 13.91 -0.62
C LYS A 125 -1.06 13.71 0.39
N THR A 126 -1.03 14.58 1.40
CA THR A 126 -0.22 14.43 2.59
C THR A 126 -0.71 13.26 3.44
N GLY A 127 0.15 12.69 4.29
CA GLY A 127 -0.27 11.65 5.22
C GLY A 127 0.90 10.86 5.81
N LEU A 128 1.72 10.26 4.96
CA LEU A 128 2.79 9.34 5.40
C LEU A 128 3.89 10.05 6.19
N GLU A 129 4.17 11.30 5.87
CA GLU A 129 5.15 12.14 6.55
C GLU A 129 4.76 12.48 7.99
N HIS A 130 3.49 12.32 8.38
CA HIS A 130 3.06 12.55 9.76
C HIS A 130 3.44 11.40 10.71
N PHE A 131 3.77 10.22 10.17
CA PHE A 131 4.23 9.11 11.01
C PHE A 131 5.66 9.32 11.48
N LYS A 132 5.92 8.95 12.74
CA LYS A 132 7.29 8.78 13.24
C LYS A 132 8.05 7.68 12.50
N ASN A 133 7.37 6.60 12.08
CA ASN A 133 7.96 5.49 11.35
C ASN A 133 7.12 5.12 10.12
N VAL A 134 7.74 5.07 8.95
CA VAL A 134 7.17 4.52 7.72
C VAL A 134 7.99 3.32 7.30
N ILE A 135 7.43 2.13 7.45
CA ILE A 135 8.08 0.85 7.23
C ILE A 135 7.43 0.12 6.06
N LEU A 136 8.19 -0.11 4.99
CA LEU A 136 7.73 -0.82 3.80
C LEU A 136 8.38 -2.19 3.73
N VAL A 137 7.59 -3.25 3.63
CA VAL A 137 8.07 -4.64 3.57
C VAL A 137 7.72 -5.23 2.21
N SER A 138 8.75 -5.61 1.46
CA SER A 138 8.66 -6.08 0.07
C SER A 138 9.33 -7.44 -0.11
N ALA A 139 8.83 -8.23 -1.06
CA ALA A 139 9.36 -9.54 -1.41
C ALA A 139 9.52 -9.65 -2.92
N LEU A 140 10.66 -10.17 -3.39
CA LEU A 140 10.88 -10.39 -4.82
C LEU A 140 10.00 -11.53 -5.38
N GLN A 141 9.52 -12.40 -4.48
CA GLN A 141 8.58 -13.48 -4.78
C GLN A 141 7.13 -13.01 -4.89
N ASP A 142 6.84 -11.74 -4.57
CA ASP A 142 5.54 -11.14 -4.85
C ASP A 142 5.42 -10.85 -6.35
N HIS A 143 4.64 -11.67 -7.05
CA HIS A 143 4.35 -11.46 -8.46
C HIS A 143 2.97 -10.84 -8.70
N ILE A 144 2.28 -10.43 -7.64
CA ILE A 144 1.04 -9.64 -7.74
C ILE A 144 1.39 -8.17 -7.76
N VAL A 145 2.13 -7.70 -6.74
CA VAL A 145 2.48 -6.29 -6.61
C VAL A 145 3.92 -6.10 -7.08
N PRO A 146 4.18 -5.18 -8.04
CA PRO A 146 5.54 -4.91 -8.48
C PRO A 146 6.43 -4.48 -7.31
N TYR A 147 7.63 -5.06 -7.24
CA TYR A 147 8.57 -4.82 -6.15
C TYR A 147 8.85 -3.34 -5.87
N HIS A 148 9.09 -2.55 -6.93
CA HIS A 148 9.32 -1.10 -6.82
C HIS A 148 8.09 -0.34 -6.29
N SER A 149 6.88 -0.86 -6.54
CA SER A 149 5.64 -0.27 -6.08
C SER A 149 5.47 -0.41 -4.58
N THR A 150 5.76 -1.59 -4.03
CA THR A 150 5.79 -1.82 -2.58
C THR A 150 6.76 -0.92 -1.84
N ARG A 151 7.81 -0.50 -2.53
CA ARG A 151 8.93 0.23 -1.94
C ARG A 151 8.83 1.73 -2.11
N ILE A 152 7.87 2.24 -2.88
CA ILE A 152 7.81 3.65 -3.27
C ILE A 152 9.17 4.02 -3.89
N GLU A 153 9.53 3.32 -4.96
CA GLU A 153 10.82 3.44 -5.64
C GLU A 153 10.67 3.63 -7.15
N MET A 154 11.71 4.19 -7.77
CA MET A 154 11.78 4.32 -9.22
C MET A 154 11.91 2.95 -9.88
N CYS A 155 11.31 2.78 -11.06
CA CYS A 155 11.41 1.55 -11.83
C CYS A 155 12.05 1.80 -13.21
N LYS A 156 12.68 0.78 -13.77
CA LYS A 156 13.35 0.88 -15.09
C LYS A 156 12.38 1.22 -16.22
N ALA A 157 11.10 0.85 -16.10
CA ALA A 157 10.10 1.17 -17.11
C ALA A 157 9.78 2.68 -17.13
N ALA A 158 9.65 3.32 -15.96
CA ALA A 158 9.39 4.76 -15.85
C ALA A 158 10.55 5.62 -16.37
N LEU A 159 11.79 5.11 -16.31
CA LEU A 159 12.98 5.80 -16.83
C LEU A 159 13.01 5.95 -18.37
N LYS A 160 12.08 5.32 -19.09
CA LYS A 160 11.97 5.47 -20.55
C LYS A 160 11.46 6.85 -20.99
N GLY A 161 10.88 7.64 -20.06
CA GLY A 161 10.47 9.01 -20.32
C GLY A 161 9.24 9.16 -21.22
N ASP A 162 8.42 8.11 -21.36
CA ASP A 162 7.09 8.26 -21.94
C ASP A 162 6.14 9.00 -20.96
N GLU A 163 4.93 9.32 -21.41
CA GLU A 163 3.94 10.03 -20.60
C GLU A 163 3.71 9.32 -19.25
N ILE A 164 3.59 7.99 -19.27
CA ILE A 164 3.39 7.16 -18.08
C ILE A 164 4.60 7.22 -17.14
N GLY A 165 5.83 7.18 -17.66
CA GLY A 165 7.05 7.33 -16.86
C GLY A 165 7.16 8.70 -16.20
N THR A 166 6.71 9.76 -16.88
CA THR A 166 6.64 11.11 -16.32
C THR A 166 5.65 11.17 -15.16
N VAL A 167 4.44 10.65 -15.37
CA VAL A 167 3.39 10.60 -14.34
C VAL A 167 3.83 9.74 -13.14
N TYR A 168 4.48 8.60 -13.39
CA TYR A 168 5.06 7.76 -12.34
C TYR A 168 6.10 8.53 -11.51
N THR A 169 6.95 9.30 -12.17
CA THR A 169 7.98 10.12 -11.51
C THR A 169 7.35 11.22 -10.65
N GLU A 170 6.29 11.87 -11.15
CA GLU A 170 5.52 12.85 -10.38
C GLU A 170 4.91 12.21 -9.12
N MET A 171 4.24 11.06 -9.26
CA MET A 171 3.65 10.34 -8.12
C MET A 171 4.70 9.92 -7.09
N LEU A 172 5.85 9.44 -7.56
CA LEU A 172 6.95 9.02 -6.70
C LEU A 172 7.44 10.21 -5.89
N ARG A 173 7.63 11.36 -6.55
CA ARG A 173 8.05 12.60 -5.91
C ARG A 173 7.05 13.08 -4.88
N ASN A 174 5.77 13.13 -5.25
CA ASN A 174 4.69 13.59 -4.37
C ASN A 174 4.60 12.73 -3.09
N THR A 175 4.81 11.41 -3.22
CA THR A 175 4.72 10.48 -2.08
C THR A 175 6.01 10.46 -1.25
N LEU A 176 7.17 10.40 -1.88
CA LEU A 176 8.44 10.13 -1.22
C LEU A 176 9.11 11.39 -0.64
N GLU A 177 9.03 12.54 -1.34
CA GLU A 177 9.70 13.75 -0.86
C GLU A 177 9.22 14.24 0.51
N PRO A 178 7.91 14.28 0.83
CA PRO A 178 7.45 14.71 2.15
C PRO A 178 8.03 13.85 3.29
N ILE A 179 8.07 12.53 3.08
CA ILE A 179 8.64 11.57 4.02
C ILE A 179 10.12 11.88 4.26
N LEU A 180 10.90 12.04 3.17
CA LEU A 180 12.34 12.27 3.27
C LEU A 180 12.70 13.66 3.80
N LYS A 181 11.84 14.68 3.61
CA LYS A 181 12.03 16.03 4.14
C LYS A 181 11.77 16.11 5.63
N ASN A 182 10.89 15.26 6.18
CA ASN A 182 10.63 15.21 7.60
C ASN A 182 11.73 14.41 8.33
N LYS A 183 12.68 15.12 8.94
CA LYS A 183 13.79 14.50 9.72
C LYS A 183 13.33 13.68 10.93
N ASN A 184 12.09 13.89 11.39
CA ASN A 184 11.51 13.13 12.49
C ASN A 184 10.78 11.86 12.01
N CYS A 185 10.68 11.65 10.69
CA CYS A 185 10.12 10.47 10.08
C CYS A 185 11.25 9.47 9.77
N ASN A 186 11.19 8.31 10.41
CA ASN A 186 12.07 7.19 10.14
C ASN A 186 11.52 6.35 8.99
N PHE A 187 12.15 6.44 7.82
CA PHE A 187 11.74 5.71 6.63
C PHE A 187 12.62 4.48 6.41
N VAL A 188 12.03 3.29 6.46
CA VAL A 188 12.75 2.02 6.37
C VAL A 188 12.10 1.09 5.36
N ARG A 189 12.93 0.40 4.59
CA ARG A 189 12.49 -0.65 3.66
C ARG A 189 13.10 -1.98 4.05
N TYR A 190 12.27 -2.99 4.20
CA TYR A 190 12.67 -4.36 4.48
C TYR A 190 12.45 -5.24 3.26
N ASP A 191 13.47 -6.06 2.98
CA ASP A 191 13.43 -7.08 1.94
C ASP A 191 13.26 -8.44 2.61
N VAL A 192 12.22 -9.15 2.20
CA VAL A 192 11.92 -10.47 2.74
C VAL A 192 11.97 -11.48 1.61
N SER A 193 12.50 -12.66 1.92
CA SER A 193 12.58 -13.77 0.98
C SER A 193 11.79 -14.93 1.55
N PHE A 194 10.78 -15.37 0.81
CA PHE A 194 10.04 -16.58 1.12
C PHE A 194 10.67 -17.77 0.41
N ASP A 195 10.87 -18.86 1.14
CA ASP A 195 11.30 -20.12 0.55
C ASP A 195 10.08 -20.82 -0.09
N VAL A 196 9.80 -20.46 -1.34
CA VAL A 196 8.65 -21.00 -2.10
C VAL A 196 9.17 -22.04 -3.10
N PRO A 197 8.67 -23.31 -3.06
CA PRO A 197 9.10 -24.34 -4.00
C PRO A 197 8.89 -23.93 -5.46
N LYS A 198 9.92 -24.11 -6.30
CA LYS A 198 9.97 -23.65 -7.70
C LYS A 198 9.02 -24.37 -8.69
N SER A 199 8.16 -25.28 -8.25
CA SER A 199 7.45 -26.22 -9.14
C SER A 199 6.04 -25.81 -9.58
N PHE A 200 5.44 -24.73 -9.06
CA PHE A 200 4.07 -24.32 -9.43
C PHE A 200 3.98 -22.85 -9.87
N ASN A 201 4.41 -22.57 -11.11
CA ASN A 201 4.51 -21.20 -11.66
C ASN A 201 3.22 -20.36 -11.64
N SER A 202 2.02 -20.96 -11.53
CA SER A 202 0.76 -20.20 -11.42
C SER A 202 0.35 -19.85 -9.99
N PHE A 203 0.84 -20.59 -8.98
CA PHE A 203 0.53 -20.35 -7.57
C PHE A 203 1.62 -19.53 -6.86
N ILE A 204 2.88 -19.60 -7.30
CA ILE A 204 4.03 -18.93 -6.64
C ILE A 204 3.79 -17.42 -6.43
N GLY A 205 3.21 -16.72 -7.41
CA GLY A 205 2.95 -15.28 -7.29
C GLY A 205 1.94 -14.90 -6.21
N ARG A 206 0.83 -15.65 -6.11
CA ARG A 206 -0.18 -15.50 -5.05
C ARG A 206 0.36 -15.98 -3.71
N THR A 207 1.13 -17.06 -3.71
CA THR A 207 1.75 -17.61 -2.51
C THR A 207 2.73 -16.60 -1.90
N GLY A 208 3.57 -15.95 -2.70
CA GLY A 208 4.50 -14.91 -2.23
C GLY A 208 3.78 -13.68 -1.65
N HIS A 209 2.74 -13.17 -2.34
CA HIS A 209 1.95 -12.05 -1.84
C HIS A 209 1.18 -12.40 -0.56
N CYS A 210 0.49 -13.54 -0.52
CA CYS A 210 -0.23 -13.99 0.68
C CYS A 210 0.71 -14.37 1.82
N ALA A 211 1.96 -14.81 1.54
CA ALA A 211 2.92 -15.24 2.56
C ALA A 211 3.24 -14.16 3.58
N PHE A 212 3.12 -12.87 3.23
CA PHE A 212 3.25 -11.77 4.19
C PHE A 212 2.32 -11.89 5.39
N VAL A 213 1.12 -12.45 5.20
CA VAL A 213 0.09 -12.54 6.25
C VAL A 213 -0.27 -13.97 6.62
N SER A 214 0.02 -14.95 5.76
CA SER A 214 -0.26 -16.36 6.02
C SER A 214 0.91 -17.12 6.64
N SER A 215 2.15 -16.64 6.50
CA SER A 215 3.32 -17.29 7.09
C SER A 215 3.54 -16.79 8.52
N TRP A 216 3.06 -17.59 9.49
CA TRP A 216 3.27 -17.31 10.91
C TRP A 216 4.76 -17.20 11.26
N GLN A 217 5.59 -18.11 10.75
CA GLN A 217 7.03 -18.11 10.96
C GLN A 217 7.68 -16.79 10.52
N PHE A 218 7.25 -16.26 9.36
CA PHE A 218 7.72 -14.96 8.88
C PHE A 218 7.28 -13.84 9.80
N LEU A 219 6.00 -13.76 10.15
CA LEU A 219 5.46 -12.70 10.99
C LEU A 219 6.16 -12.69 12.36
N GLU A 220 6.27 -13.84 13.00
CA GLU A 220 6.94 -13.99 14.29
C GLU A 220 8.41 -13.54 14.21
N ASN A 221 9.16 -14.05 13.24
CA ASN A 221 10.55 -13.65 13.05
C ASN A 221 10.70 -12.17 12.71
N PHE A 222 9.85 -11.62 11.85
CA PHE A 222 9.90 -10.21 11.46
C PHE A 222 9.62 -9.31 12.65
N PHE A 223 8.54 -9.55 13.39
CA PHE A 223 8.19 -8.73 14.54
C PHE A 223 9.23 -8.87 15.65
N HIS A 224 9.64 -10.09 15.99
CA HIS A 224 10.61 -10.33 17.06
C HIS A 224 11.98 -9.68 16.78
N ASN A 225 12.49 -9.81 15.54
CA ASN A 225 13.87 -9.40 15.24
C ASN A 225 13.97 -7.98 14.65
N ALA A 226 12.89 -7.41 14.11
CA ALA A 226 12.95 -6.16 13.35
C ALA A 226 11.77 -5.21 13.60
N GLY A 227 10.54 -5.71 13.61
CA GLY A 227 9.33 -4.91 13.56
C GLY A 227 8.92 -4.27 14.89
N LEU A 228 9.05 -4.98 16.02
CA LEU A 228 8.48 -4.54 17.31
C LEU A 228 9.05 -3.21 17.81
N LYS A 229 10.34 -2.95 17.58
CA LYS A 229 11.00 -1.69 17.98
C LYS A 229 10.36 -0.43 17.39
N TYR A 230 9.57 -0.57 16.33
CA TYR A 230 8.85 0.56 15.73
C TYR A 230 7.52 0.85 16.41
N PHE A 231 7.03 -0.01 17.32
CA PHE A 231 5.75 0.15 18.01
C PHE A 231 5.90 0.54 19.49
N GLU A 232 7.14 0.60 19.99
CA GLU A 232 7.52 1.03 21.35
C GLU A 232 7.46 2.56 21.54
#